data_AF-A0A699Z621-F1
#
_entry.id   AF-A0A699Z621-F1
#
_cell.length_a   1.000
_cell.length_b   1.000
_cell.length_c   1.000
_cell.angle_alpha   90.00
_cell.angle_beta   90.00
_cell.angle_gamma   90.00
#
_symmetry.space_group_name_H-M   'P 1'
#
loop_
_entity.id
_entity.type
_entity.pdbx_description
1 polymer ?
#
loop_
_entity_poly.entity_id
_entity_poly.type
_entity_poly.pdbx_seq_one_letter_code
_entity_poly.pdbx_strand_id
1 'polypeptide(L)'
;MADGKYFSTTKKGEIHELKEELRSLEHIKKKDAVKKVIAAMTVGKDVSMLFPDVVNCMQTADLELKKLVYLYLINYAKAQPDLAIMAVNTFVNDAKDNNPLIRALALRTMGCIRVEKISEYLCGPLSMGLKDTDPYVRKTAAVCVAKLFDISQFQVETHGFVGTLRVSSQGAAGAWYAIRTIAWQLALPWDSIKTRDARGMPASSRSQLGSCGGQHEVHSRTQKAN
;
A
#
# COMPACT_ATOMS: atom_id res chain seq x y z
N MET A 1 -0.96 24.58 -14.75
CA MET A 1 -0.66 23.43 -15.62
C MET A 1 0.85 23.47 -15.90
N ALA A 2 1.65 22.65 -15.22
CA ALA A 2 3.12 22.72 -15.28
C ALA A 2 3.83 21.34 -15.26
N ASP A 3 3.18 20.28 -15.73
CA ASP A 3 3.65 18.90 -15.57
C ASP A 3 4.30 18.29 -16.83
N GLY A 4 4.55 19.08 -17.88
CA GLY A 4 4.99 18.56 -19.19
C GLY A 4 6.51 18.42 -19.40
N LYS A 5 7.36 18.83 -18.45
CA LYS A 5 8.79 19.07 -18.73
C LYS A 5 9.75 17.91 -18.38
N TYR A 6 9.24 16.73 -18.02
CA TYR A 6 10.07 15.63 -17.47
C TYR A 6 10.50 14.56 -18.48
N PHE A 7 10.16 14.69 -19.78
CA PHE A 7 10.43 13.68 -20.80
C PHE A 7 11.66 14.00 -21.69
N SER A 8 12.83 14.23 -21.11
CA SER A 8 14.10 14.35 -21.87
C SER A 8 15.09 13.21 -21.57
N THR A 9 15.79 12.77 -22.61
CA THR A 9 16.71 11.64 -22.62
C THR A 9 18.08 11.98 -22.02
N THR A 10 18.21 11.79 -20.71
CA THR A 10 19.43 11.72 -19.88
C THR A 10 20.73 11.25 -20.54
N LYS A 11 21.59 12.23 -20.86
CA LYS A 11 23.04 12.09 -21.08
C LYS A 11 23.76 11.94 -19.72
N LYS A 12 24.98 11.38 -19.67
CA LYS A 12 25.78 11.15 -18.44
C LYS A 12 25.86 12.35 -17.46
N GLY A 13 25.75 13.59 -17.95
CA GLY A 13 25.72 14.79 -17.10
C GLY A 13 24.48 14.91 -16.21
N GLU A 14 23.31 14.46 -16.68
CA GLU A 14 22.06 14.60 -15.93
C GLU A 14 22.05 13.75 -14.65
N ILE A 15 22.72 12.59 -14.61
CA ILE A 15 22.84 11.80 -13.37
C ILE A 15 23.69 12.56 -12.33
N HIS A 16 24.72 13.27 -12.78
CA HIS A 16 25.56 14.07 -11.90
C HIS A 16 24.80 15.27 -11.34
N GLU A 17 24.05 15.99 -12.18
CA GLU A 17 23.17 17.08 -11.75
C GLU A 17 22.13 16.62 -10.74
N LEU A 18 21.47 15.47 -10.99
CA LEU A 18 20.51 14.90 -10.04
C LEU A 18 21.15 14.56 -8.69
N LYS A 19 22.40 14.09 -8.70
CA LYS A 19 23.14 13.80 -7.47
C LYS A 19 23.41 15.05 -6.65
N GLU A 20 23.75 16.16 -7.30
CA GLU A 20 23.93 17.45 -6.63
C GLU A 20 22.60 18.00 -6.10
N GLU A 21 21.52 17.91 -6.89
CA GLU A 21 20.19 18.36 -6.47
C GLU A 21 19.67 17.56 -5.26
N LEU A 22 19.90 16.24 -5.19
CA LEU A 22 19.53 15.39 -4.06
C LEU A 22 20.30 15.75 -2.76
N ARG A 23 21.53 16.25 -2.91
CA ARG A 23 22.38 16.70 -1.79
C ARG A 23 22.11 18.14 -1.35
N SER A 24 21.39 18.91 -2.16
CA SER A 24 21.00 20.29 -1.84
C SER A 24 20.29 20.37 -0.49
N LEU A 25 20.51 21.42 0.29
CA LEU A 25 19.78 21.62 1.55
C LEU A 25 18.32 22.05 1.34
N GLU A 26 17.97 22.48 0.12
CA GLU A 26 16.61 22.96 -0.19
C GLU A 26 15.64 21.80 -0.41
N HIS A 27 14.62 21.70 0.45
CA HIS A 27 13.60 20.66 0.39
C HIS A 27 12.86 20.60 -0.97
N ILE A 28 12.59 21.76 -1.57
CA ILE A 28 11.91 21.86 -2.87
C ILE A 28 12.79 21.23 -3.96
N LYS A 29 14.09 21.56 -3.99
CA LYS A 29 15.04 20.99 -4.96
C LYS A 29 15.20 19.48 -4.78
N LYS A 30 15.33 18.99 -3.55
CA LYS A 30 15.38 17.54 -3.28
C LYS A 30 14.16 16.82 -3.84
N LYS A 31 12.97 17.40 -3.62
CA LYS A 31 11.70 16.81 -4.04
C LYS A 31 11.58 16.75 -5.56
N ASP A 32 11.94 17.83 -6.24
CA ASP A 32 11.96 17.86 -7.71
C ASP A 32 13.01 16.89 -8.27
N ALA A 33 14.18 16.77 -7.63
CA ALA A 33 15.20 15.80 -7.99
C ALA A 33 14.68 14.36 -7.88
N VAL A 34 14.03 13.99 -6.77
CA VAL A 34 13.45 12.64 -6.63
C VAL A 34 12.35 12.39 -7.66
N LYS A 35 11.52 13.39 -8.01
CA LYS A 35 10.53 13.27 -9.10
C LYS A 35 11.20 12.96 -10.44
N LYS A 36 12.28 13.66 -10.77
CA LYS A 36 13.09 13.39 -11.98
C LYS A 36 13.70 11.99 -11.94
N VAL A 37 14.19 11.52 -10.79
CA VAL A 37 14.70 10.15 -10.61
C VAL A 37 13.63 9.10 -10.89
N ILE A 38 12.42 9.29 -10.36
CA ILE A 38 11.28 8.41 -10.64
C ILE A 38 10.91 8.42 -12.13
N ALA A 39 10.90 9.60 -12.77
CA ALA A 39 10.65 9.70 -14.21
C ALA A 39 11.73 9.00 -15.05
N ALA A 40 13.01 9.08 -14.66
CA ALA A 40 14.08 8.34 -15.33
C ALA A 40 13.92 6.82 -15.15
N MET A 41 13.50 6.39 -13.96
CA MET A 41 13.21 4.99 -13.63
C MET A 41 12.04 4.43 -14.45
N THR A 42 10.97 5.21 -14.68
CA THR A 42 9.83 4.76 -15.50
C THR A 42 10.17 4.64 -16.99
N VAL A 43 11.18 5.38 -17.46
CA VAL A 43 11.74 5.24 -18.83
C VAL A 43 12.73 4.07 -18.94
N GLY A 44 12.98 3.34 -17.84
CA GLY A 44 13.86 2.17 -17.82
C GLY A 44 15.35 2.49 -17.72
N LYS A 45 15.71 3.72 -17.31
CA LYS A 45 17.11 4.09 -17.07
C LYS A 45 17.55 3.56 -15.71
N ASP A 46 18.78 3.06 -15.67
CA ASP A 46 19.41 2.68 -14.42
C ASP A 46 19.84 3.93 -13.63
N VAL A 47 19.17 4.13 -12.50
CA VAL A 47 19.44 5.21 -11.54
C VAL A 47 19.87 4.63 -10.18
N SER A 48 20.33 3.38 -10.14
CA SER A 48 20.86 2.72 -8.94
C SER A 48 22.03 3.49 -8.30
N MET A 49 22.83 4.21 -9.10
CA MET A 49 23.95 5.04 -8.64
C MET A 49 23.55 6.18 -7.69
N LEU A 50 22.27 6.57 -7.70
CA LEU A 50 21.71 7.63 -6.84
C LEU A 50 21.17 7.07 -5.52
N PHE A 51 21.21 5.75 -5.32
CA PHE A 51 20.63 5.10 -4.15
C PHE A 51 21.08 5.69 -2.80
N PRO A 52 22.39 5.91 -2.53
CA PRO A 52 22.83 6.45 -1.24
C PRO A 52 22.25 7.85 -0.98
N ASP A 53 22.15 8.66 -2.03
CA ASP A 53 21.62 10.02 -1.95
C ASP A 53 20.09 10.02 -1.74
N VAL A 54 19.38 9.09 -2.37
CA VAL A 54 17.93 8.89 -2.19
C VAL A 54 17.59 8.35 -0.79
N VAL A 55 18.37 7.40 -0.25
CA VAL A 55 18.18 6.88 1.11
C VAL A 55 18.41 7.94 2.17
N ASN A 56 19.39 8.83 1.98
CA ASN A 56 19.61 9.97 2.87
C ASN A 56 18.39 10.93 2.89
N CYS A 57 17.61 10.97 1.81
CA CYS A 57 16.38 11.76 1.75
C CYS A 57 15.18 11.09 2.44
N MET A 58 15.30 9.84 2.89
CA MET A 58 14.21 9.09 3.56
C MET A 58 13.94 9.61 4.99
N GLN A 59 14.97 10.14 5.66
CA GLN A 59 14.88 10.72 7.01
C GLN A 59 14.32 12.14 6.97
N THR A 60 13.14 12.30 6.39
CA THR A 60 12.42 13.57 6.28
C THR A 60 11.03 13.48 6.89
N ALA A 61 10.53 14.61 7.40
CA ALA A 61 9.14 14.74 7.84
C ALA A 61 8.17 15.02 6.68
N ASP A 62 8.66 15.39 5.48
CA ASP A 62 7.79 15.61 4.32
C ASP A 62 7.25 14.28 3.80
N LEU A 63 5.94 14.09 3.99
CA LEU A 63 5.19 12.93 3.54
C LEU A 63 5.25 12.70 2.03
N GLU A 64 5.29 13.77 1.22
CA GLU A 64 5.33 13.61 -0.23
C GLU A 64 6.69 13.09 -0.67
N LEU A 65 7.78 13.67 -0.15
CA LEU A 65 9.13 13.20 -0.41
C LEU A 65 9.32 11.75 0.06
N LYS A 66 8.84 11.41 1.26
CA LYS A 66 8.91 10.04 1.80
C LYS A 66 8.18 9.02 0.92
N LYS A 67 6.99 9.36 0.39
CA LYS A 67 6.27 8.49 -0.55
C LYS A 67 7.05 8.24 -1.84
N LEU A 68 7.71 9.25 -2.38
CA LEU A 68 8.52 9.11 -3.59
C LEU A 68 9.75 8.23 -3.36
N VAL A 69 10.44 8.42 -2.22
CA VAL A 69 11.58 7.58 -1.83
C VAL A 69 11.15 6.13 -1.63
N TYR A 70 10.01 5.90 -0.99
CA TYR A 70 9.48 4.55 -0.80
C TYR A 70 9.10 3.86 -2.12
N LEU A 71 8.53 4.60 -3.08
CA LEU A 71 8.25 4.09 -4.42
C LEU A 71 9.54 3.62 -5.12
N TYR A 72 10.60 4.43 -5.03
CA TYR A 72 11.92 4.07 -5.56
C TYR A 72 12.44 2.77 -4.93
N LEU A 73 12.39 2.66 -3.60
CA LEU A 73 12.84 1.46 -2.88
C LEU A 73 12.08 0.20 -3.29
N ILE A 74 10.73 0.25 -3.39
CA ILE A 74 9.93 -0.91 -3.80
C ILE A 74 10.33 -1.39 -5.20
N ASN A 75 10.58 -0.46 -6.13
CA ASN A 75 10.93 -0.81 -7.50
C ASN A 75 12.32 -1.48 -7.59
N TYR A 76 13.30 -0.96 -6.84
CA TYR A 76 14.67 -1.50 -6.83
C TYR A 76 14.85 -2.73 -5.92
N ALA A 77 13.96 -2.95 -4.94
CA ALA A 77 14.10 -4.06 -3.99
C ALA A 77 14.13 -5.45 -4.64
N LYS A 78 13.51 -5.62 -5.81
CA LYS A 78 13.56 -6.89 -6.56
C LYS A 78 14.90 -7.09 -7.27
N ALA A 79 15.46 -6.02 -7.83
CA ALA A 79 16.71 -6.09 -8.58
C ALA A 79 17.92 -6.12 -7.65
N GLN A 80 17.84 -5.42 -6.51
CA GLN A 80 18.93 -5.24 -5.56
C GLN A 80 18.39 -5.32 -4.12
N PRO A 81 18.25 -6.54 -3.56
CA PRO A 81 17.70 -6.74 -2.22
C PRO A 81 18.61 -6.17 -1.11
N ASP A 82 19.93 -6.18 -1.31
CA ASP A 82 20.89 -5.65 -0.33
C ASP A 82 20.70 -4.15 -0.06
N LEU A 83 20.29 -3.42 -1.09
CA LEU A 83 19.94 -2.01 -0.98
C LEU A 83 18.69 -1.83 -0.11
N ALA A 84 17.66 -2.66 -0.31
CA ALA A 84 16.45 -2.59 0.49
C ALA A 84 16.70 -2.89 1.98
N ILE A 85 17.69 -3.75 2.30
CA ILE A 85 18.12 -4.02 3.68
C ILE A 85 18.60 -2.74 4.38
N MET A 86 19.33 -1.86 3.69
CA MET A 86 19.80 -0.59 4.28
C MET A 86 18.64 0.32 4.74
N ALA A 87 17.49 0.22 4.08
CA ALA A 87 16.31 1.01 4.40
C ALA A 87 15.45 0.41 5.54
N VAL A 88 15.66 -0.86 5.91
CA VAL A 88 14.87 -1.56 6.94
C VAL A 88 14.90 -0.82 8.27
N ASN A 89 16.07 -0.35 8.70
CA ASN A 89 16.19 0.38 9.97
C ASN A 89 15.32 1.65 9.99
N THR A 90 15.24 2.35 8.87
CA THR A 90 14.38 3.53 8.76
C THR A 90 12.90 3.15 8.71
N PHE A 91 12.51 2.07 8.04
CA PHE A 91 11.12 1.59 8.08
C PHE A 91 10.69 1.20 9.50
N VAL A 92 11.56 0.55 10.27
CA VAL A 92 11.27 0.18 11.67
C VAL A 92 11.11 1.42 12.54
N ASN A 93 11.90 2.47 12.29
CA ASN A 93 11.74 3.76 12.98
C ASN A 93 10.45 4.48 12.54
N ASP A 94 10.15 4.52 11.25
CA ASP A 94 8.93 5.13 10.70
C ASP A 94 7.66 4.40 11.18
N ALA A 95 7.74 3.10 11.45
CA ALA A 95 6.64 2.32 12.06
C ALA A 95 6.34 2.72 13.51
N LYS A 96 7.22 3.49 14.16
CA LYS A 96 7.06 4.02 15.53
C LYS A 96 6.83 5.54 15.54
N ASP A 97 6.66 6.16 14.38
CA ASP A 97 6.46 7.61 14.27
C ASP A 97 5.16 8.06 14.96
N ASN A 98 5.10 9.30 15.44
CA ASN A 98 3.90 9.86 16.06
C ASN A 98 2.72 9.95 15.07
N ASN A 99 3.01 10.18 13.79
CA ASN A 99 2.02 10.30 12.74
C ASN A 99 1.52 8.94 12.25
N PRO A 100 0.22 8.60 12.41
CA PRO A 100 -0.34 7.32 11.97
C PRO A 100 -0.21 7.08 10.47
N LEU A 101 -0.16 8.14 9.65
CA LEU A 101 0.05 8.00 8.20
C LEU A 101 1.45 7.50 7.86
N ILE A 102 2.48 7.92 8.61
CA ILE A 102 3.85 7.46 8.43
C ILE A 102 3.96 6.00 8.87
N ARG A 103 3.41 5.66 10.04
CA ARG A 103 3.39 4.27 10.55
C ARG A 103 2.75 3.30 9.56
N ALA A 104 1.55 3.63 9.07
CA ALA A 104 0.85 2.81 8.08
C ALA A 104 1.59 2.74 6.74
N LEU A 105 2.20 3.84 6.29
CA LEU A 105 2.96 3.88 5.05
C LEU A 105 4.19 2.95 5.11
N ALA A 106 4.91 2.94 6.23
CA ALA A 106 6.05 2.06 6.47
C ALA A 106 5.63 0.58 6.43
N LEU A 107 4.59 0.21 7.20
CA LEU A 107 4.06 -1.16 7.22
C LEU A 107 3.62 -1.64 5.83
N ARG A 108 2.93 -0.78 5.08
CA ARG A 108 2.47 -1.11 3.73
C ARG A 108 3.64 -1.33 2.77
N THR A 109 4.68 -0.53 2.90
CA THR A 109 5.86 -0.56 2.03
C THR A 109 6.69 -1.81 2.28
N MET A 110 6.98 -2.11 3.55
CA MET A 110 7.68 -3.35 3.93
C MET A 110 6.91 -4.60 3.46
N GLY A 111 5.58 -4.62 3.58
CA GLY A 111 4.76 -5.73 3.08
C GLY A 111 4.68 -5.85 1.55
N CYS A 112 5.09 -4.82 0.79
CA CYS A 112 5.22 -4.90 -0.66
C CYS A 112 6.58 -5.44 -1.11
N ILE A 113 7.60 -5.41 -0.25
CA ILE A 113 8.94 -5.90 -0.56
C ILE A 113 8.95 -7.42 -0.34
N ARG A 114 8.81 -8.18 -1.43
CA ARG A 114 8.80 -9.65 -1.43
C ARG A 114 10.22 -10.24 -1.34
N VAL A 115 10.95 -9.89 -0.29
CA VAL A 115 12.30 -10.41 -0.01
C VAL A 115 12.26 -11.10 1.34
N GLU A 116 12.59 -12.39 1.39
CA GLU A 116 12.50 -13.21 2.61
C GLU A 116 13.25 -12.58 3.79
N LYS A 117 14.48 -12.11 3.57
CA LYS A 117 15.28 -11.42 4.60
C LYS A 117 14.56 -10.21 5.21
N ILE A 118 13.77 -9.48 4.43
CA ILE A 118 13.03 -8.28 4.91
C ILE A 118 11.76 -8.69 5.67
N SER A 119 11.17 -9.83 5.33
CA SER A 119 9.96 -10.34 5.99
C SER A 119 10.19 -10.66 7.47
N GLU A 120 11.40 -11.08 7.87
CA GLU A 120 11.77 -11.29 9.27
C GLU A 120 11.71 -9.98 10.07
N TYR A 121 12.24 -8.89 9.51
CA TYR A 121 12.22 -7.57 10.15
C TYR A 121 10.83 -6.93 10.17
N LEU A 122 9.90 -7.39 9.33
CA LEU A 122 8.52 -6.90 9.30
C LEU A 122 7.70 -7.37 10.52
N CYS A 123 8.02 -8.53 11.09
CA CYS A 123 7.21 -9.15 12.15
C CYS A 123 7.08 -8.25 13.41
N GLY A 124 8.16 -7.57 13.79
CA GLY A 124 8.16 -6.63 14.92
C GLY A 124 7.22 -5.43 14.71
N PRO A 125 7.44 -4.60 13.66
CA PRO A 125 6.54 -3.53 13.26
C PRO A 125 5.09 -3.98 13.08
N LEU A 126 4.87 -5.15 12.46
CA LEU A 126 3.53 -5.65 12.19
C LEU A 126 2.74 -5.97 13.46
N SER A 127 3.40 -6.57 14.47
CA SER A 127 2.80 -6.84 15.77
C SER A 127 2.36 -5.56 16.48
N MET A 128 3.18 -4.51 16.42
CA MET A 128 2.83 -3.18 16.95
C MET A 128 1.66 -2.57 16.17
N GLY A 129 1.69 -2.65 14.83
CA GLY A 129 0.66 -2.11 13.96
C GLY A 129 -0.73 -2.74 14.14
N LEU A 130 -0.80 -4.03 14.47
CA LEU A 130 -2.07 -4.72 14.77
C LEU A 130 -2.70 -4.24 16.08
N LYS A 131 -1.88 -3.76 17.03
CA LYS A 131 -2.29 -3.24 18.33
C LYS A 131 -2.25 -1.71 18.39
N ASP A 132 -2.11 -1.04 17.26
CA ASP A 132 -2.01 0.42 17.18
C ASP A 132 -3.30 1.09 17.68
N THR A 133 -3.18 2.28 18.25
CA THR A 133 -4.32 3.08 18.71
C THR A 133 -5.19 3.54 17.53
N ASP A 134 -4.56 3.80 16.39
CA ASP A 134 -5.21 4.34 15.20
C ASP A 134 -5.85 3.23 14.32
N PRO A 135 -7.14 3.33 13.98
CA PRO A 135 -7.82 2.34 13.13
C PRO A 135 -7.24 2.22 11.71
N TYR A 136 -6.67 3.30 11.16
CA TYR A 136 -6.03 3.30 9.84
C TYR A 136 -4.76 2.45 9.83
N VAL A 137 -3.98 2.49 10.91
CA VAL A 137 -2.79 1.63 11.04
C VAL A 137 -3.21 0.18 11.21
N ARG A 138 -4.20 -0.12 12.07
CA ARG A 138 -4.70 -1.50 12.28
C ARG A 138 -5.23 -2.15 11.01
N LYS A 139 -6.04 -1.45 10.22
CA LYS A 139 -6.53 -2.00 8.93
C LYS A 139 -5.39 -2.25 7.94
N THR A 140 -4.37 -1.39 7.95
CA THR A 140 -3.20 -1.52 7.07
C THR A 140 -2.33 -2.70 7.49
N ALA A 141 -2.14 -2.88 8.80
CA ALA A 141 -1.46 -4.03 9.38
C ALA A 141 -2.18 -5.35 9.02
N ALA A 142 -3.51 -5.40 9.11
CA ALA A 142 -4.29 -6.56 8.71
C ALA A 142 -4.09 -6.95 7.24
N VAL A 143 -4.08 -5.97 6.34
CA VAL A 143 -3.75 -6.19 4.93
C VAL A 143 -2.31 -6.69 4.76
N CYS A 144 -1.38 -6.16 5.55
CA CYS A 144 0.02 -6.56 5.50
C CYS A 144 0.23 -8.01 5.96
N VAL A 145 -0.51 -8.48 6.98
CA VAL A 145 -0.51 -9.89 7.39
C VAL A 145 -0.95 -10.79 6.24
N ALA A 146 -2.00 -10.42 5.50
CA ALA A 146 -2.43 -11.21 4.33
C ALA A 146 -1.32 -11.32 3.27
N LYS A 147 -0.59 -10.23 3.02
CA LYS A 147 0.57 -10.25 2.11
C LYS A 147 1.73 -11.08 2.65
N LEU A 148 1.97 -11.05 3.95
CA LEU A 148 3.02 -11.85 4.59
C LEU A 148 2.68 -13.34 4.54
N PHE A 149 1.40 -13.71 4.65
CA PHE A 149 0.94 -15.09 4.51
C PHE A 149 1.28 -15.67 3.14
N ASP A 150 1.16 -14.87 2.07
CA ASP A 150 1.55 -15.27 0.71
C ASP A 150 3.07 -15.49 0.55
N ILE A 151 3.89 -14.85 1.39
CA ILE A 151 5.36 -14.94 1.34
C ILE A 151 5.87 -16.07 2.24
N SER A 152 5.42 -16.08 3.50
CA SER A 152 5.83 -17.07 4.49
C SER A 152 4.69 -17.31 5.49
N GLN A 153 3.94 -18.39 5.23
CA GLN A 153 2.92 -18.88 6.14
C GLN A 153 3.51 -19.23 7.52
N PHE A 154 4.73 -19.78 7.56
CA PHE A 154 5.42 -20.17 8.79
C PHE A 154 5.60 -18.99 9.76
N GLN A 155 6.01 -17.82 9.26
CA GLN A 155 6.19 -16.61 10.08
C GLN A 155 4.85 -16.13 10.66
N VAL A 156 3.78 -16.20 9.87
CA VAL A 156 2.44 -15.78 10.30
C VAL A 156 1.87 -16.67 11.41
N GLU A 157 2.10 -17.98 11.32
CA GLU A 157 1.70 -18.94 12.33
C GLU A 157 2.54 -18.82 13.60
N THR A 158 3.87 -18.73 13.47
CA THR A 158 4.82 -18.62 14.59
C THR A 158 4.56 -17.39 15.45
N HIS A 159 4.27 -16.24 14.82
CA HIS A 159 3.96 -15.00 15.54
C HIS A 159 2.50 -14.89 15.99
N GLY A 160 1.63 -15.84 15.62
CA GLY A 160 0.23 -15.84 16.03
C GLY A 160 -0.60 -14.68 15.46
N PHE A 161 -0.23 -14.12 14.31
CA PHE A 161 -0.94 -12.99 13.72
C PHE A 161 -2.39 -13.35 13.34
N VAL A 162 -2.64 -14.60 12.95
CA VAL A 162 -3.99 -15.10 12.64
C VAL A 162 -4.92 -15.00 13.85
N GLY A 163 -4.44 -15.34 15.05
CA GLY A 163 -5.21 -15.22 16.28
C GLY A 163 -5.55 -13.77 16.61
N THR A 164 -4.55 -12.89 16.46
CA THR A 164 -4.72 -11.43 16.70
C THR A 164 -5.75 -10.81 15.74
N LEU A 165 -5.76 -11.23 14.47
CA LEU A 165 -6.73 -10.77 13.49
C LEU A 165 -8.15 -11.27 13.77
N ARG A 166 -8.31 -12.52 14.20
CA ARG A 166 -9.63 -13.08 14.54
C ARG A 166 -10.30 -12.29 15.65
N VAL A 167 -9.55 -11.93 16.70
CA VAL A 167 -10.04 -11.07 17.79
C VAL A 167 -10.45 -9.68 17.28
N SER A 168 -9.69 -9.11 16.34
CA SER A 168 -10.01 -7.80 15.75
C SER A 168 -11.18 -7.85 14.74
N SER A 169 -11.42 -9.00 14.10
CA SER A 169 -12.40 -9.18 13.01
C SER A 169 -13.85 -9.36 13.45
N GLN A 170 -14.12 -9.61 14.74
CA GLN A 170 -15.49 -9.71 15.27
C GLN A 170 -16.29 -8.38 15.15
N GLY A 171 -15.69 -7.32 14.60
CA GLY A 171 -16.37 -6.05 14.28
C GLY A 171 -16.36 -5.58 12.82
N ALA A 172 -15.99 -6.36 11.78
CA ALA A 172 -15.73 -5.72 10.48
C ALA A 172 -16.14 -6.48 9.20
N ALA A 173 -17.17 -5.95 8.52
CA ALA A 173 -17.39 -6.02 7.06
C ALA A 173 -16.27 -5.35 6.22
N GLY A 174 -15.08 -5.12 6.80
CA GLY A 174 -14.02 -4.27 6.25
C GLY A 174 -13.03 -4.96 5.30
N ALA A 175 -12.98 -6.30 5.26
CA ALA A 175 -12.03 -7.03 4.42
C ALA A 175 -12.30 -6.82 2.91
N TRP A 176 -13.57 -6.81 2.51
CA TRP A 176 -13.99 -6.52 1.14
C TRP A 176 -13.72 -5.06 0.72
N TYR A 177 -13.89 -4.11 1.64
CA TYR A 177 -13.52 -2.72 1.41
C TYR A 177 -11.99 -2.54 1.36
N ALA A 178 -11.22 -3.34 2.10
CA ALA A 178 -9.76 -3.30 2.05
C ALA A 178 -9.22 -3.78 0.69
N ILE A 179 -9.76 -4.88 0.14
CA ILE A 179 -9.41 -5.37 -1.20
C ILE A 179 -9.75 -4.32 -2.29
N ARG A 180 -10.93 -3.71 -2.20
CA ARG A 180 -11.36 -2.62 -3.11
C ARG A 180 -10.50 -1.36 -2.97
N THR A 181 -10.01 -1.06 -1.76
CA THR A 181 -9.14 0.10 -1.50
C THR A 181 -7.70 -0.15 -1.95
N ILE A 182 -7.20 -1.39 -1.85
CA ILE A 182 -5.87 -1.79 -2.34
C ILE A 182 -5.80 -1.66 -3.87
N ALA A 183 -6.88 -2.02 -4.57
CA ALA A 183 -7.01 -1.81 -6.02
C ALA A 183 -6.98 -0.31 -6.40
N TRP A 184 -7.63 0.55 -5.62
CA TRP A 184 -7.63 2.00 -5.85
C TRP A 184 -6.27 2.65 -5.55
N GLN A 185 -5.52 2.14 -4.56
CA GLN A 185 -4.26 2.72 -4.10
C GLN A 185 -3.05 2.41 -4.99
N LEU A 186 -3.12 1.37 -5.83
CA LEU A 186 -2.03 0.93 -6.70
C LEU A 186 -2.20 1.36 -8.18
N ALA A 187 -3.25 2.11 -8.51
CA ALA A 187 -3.56 2.59 -9.86
C ALA A 187 -3.42 1.51 -10.96
N LEU A 188 -3.69 0.25 -10.62
CA LEU A 188 -3.71 -0.85 -11.58
C LEU A 188 -5.03 -0.78 -12.37
N PRO A 189 -5.01 -0.85 -13.71
CA PRO A 189 -6.24 -0.96 -14.51
C PRO A 189 -7.02 -2.22 -14.09
N TRP A 190 -8.18 -2.01 -13.46
CA TRP A 190 -9.02 -3.08 -12.92
C TRP A 190 -9.65 -3.99 -14.00
N ASP A 191 -9.55 -3.61 -15.27
CA ASP A 191 -10.15 -4.39 -16.37
C ASP A 191 -9.39 -5.69 -16.71
N SER A 192 -8.15 -5.86 -16.25
CA SER A 192 -7.37 -7.09 -16.50
C SER A 192 -7.54 -8.21 -15.45
N ILE A 193 -8.32 -8.00 -14.39
CA ILE A 193 -8.70 -9.04 -13.40
C ILE A 193 -10.19 -9.35 -13.53
N LYS A 194 -10.68 -9.48 -14.77
CA LYS A 194 -12.04 -9.96 -15.06
C LYS A 194 -12.08 -11.32 -15.78
N THR A 195 -10.94 -11.92 -16.13
CA THR A 195 -10.93 -13.09 -17.04
C THR A 195 -10.63 -14.43 -16.40
N ARG A 196 -10.43 -14.54 -15.08
CA ARG A 196 -10.26 -15.85 -14.42
C ARG A 196 -11.05 -15.97 -13.11
N ASP A 197 -12.37 -15.77 -13.18
CA ASP A 197 -13.33 -16.50 -12.32
C ASP A 197 -14.80 -16.39 -12.79
N ALA A 198 -15.03 -16.32 -14.11
CA ALA A 198 -16.37 -16.38 -14.70
C ALA A 198 -16.75 -17.78 -15.23
N ARG A 199 -16.08 -18.85 -14.78
CA ARG A 199 -16.47 -20.24 -15.11
C ARG A 199 -16.24 -21.16 -13.92
N GLY A 200 -17.24 -21.22 -13.04
CA GLY A 200 -17.32 -22.27 -12.04
C GLY A 200 -18.15 -21.86 -10.84
N MET A 201 -19.48 -21.79 -11.00
CA MET A 201 -20.51 -22.23 -10.04
C MET A 201 -21.91 -21.97 -10.64
N PRO A 202 -22.90 -22.85 -10.38
CA PRO A 202 -24.03 -23.09 -11.28
C PRO A 202 -25.12 -22.01 -11.24
N ALA A 203 -25.75 -21.80 -12.40
CA ALA A 203 -26.92 -20.97 -12.60
C ALA A 203 -28.18 -21.65 -12.02
N SER A 204 -28.39 -21.53 -10.71
CA SER A 204 -29.70 -21.76 -10.09
C SER A 204 -29.74 -21.09 -8.72
N SER A 205 -30.17 -19.82 -8.70
CA SER A 205 -30.64 -19.05 -7.52
C SER A 205 -30.74 -17.55 -7.80
N ARG A 206 -30.58 -17.10 -9.04
CA ARG A 206 -30.96 -15.73 -9.47
C ARG A 206 -32.44 -15.70 -9.89
N SER A 207 -33.33 -15.95 -8.93
CA SER A 207 -34.78 -15.72 -9.11
C SER A 207 -35.53 -15.60 -7.79
N GLN A 208 -34.94 -14.98 -6.75
CA GLN A 208 -35.70 -14.53 -5.57
C GLN A 208 -34.97 -13.35 -4.92
N LEU A 209 -35.01 -12.17 -5.53
CA LEU A 209 -34.73 -10.87 -4.87
C LEU A 209 -35.19 -9.72 -5.79
N GLY A 210 -36.40 -9.85 -6.32
CA GLY A 210 -36.97 -8.88 -7.25
C GLY A 210 -38.48 -9.04 -7.38
N SER A 211 -39.21 -9.00 -6.26
CA SER A 211 -40.62 -8.60 -6.21
C SER A 211 -41.08 -8.51 -4.75
N CYS A 212 -40.93 -7.35 -4.11
CA CYS A 212 -41.74 -7.00 -2.95
C CYS A 212 -41.77 -5.49 -2.82
N GLY A 213 -42.60 -4.87 -3.67
CA GLY A 213 -42.83 -3.44 -3.71
C GLY A 213 -44.10 -3.13 -4.51
N GLY A 214 -45.26 -3.32 -3.87
CA GLY A 214 -46.49 -2.57 -4.12
C GLY A 214 -47.46 -3.10 -5.19
N GLN A 215 -48.61 -3.59 -4.72
CA GLN A 215 -49.98 -3.12 -5.03
C GLN A 215 -50.96 -4.29 -5.16
N HIS A 216 -51.83 -4.44 -4.17
CA HIS A 216 -53.23 -4.80 -4.40
C HIS A 216 -54.08 -3.98 -3.42
N GLU A 217 -54.95 -3.17 -4.00
CA GLU A 217 -55.78 -2.16 -3.39
C GLU A 217 -57.18 -2.75 -3.05
N VAL A 218 -57.85 -2.11 -2.08
CA VAL A 218 -59.31 -2.11 -1.83
C VAL A 218 -59.96 -3.41 -1.31
N HIS A 219 -60.35 -3.41 -0.03
CA HIS A 219 -61.76 -3.62 0.38
C HIS A 219 -62.06 -3.04 1.78
N SER A 220 -62.85 -1.97 1.73
CA SER A 220 -63.76 -1.34 2.69
C SER A 220 -64.37 -2.17 3.83
N ARG A 221 -64.49 -1.53 5.02
CA ARG A 221 -65.67 -1.38 5.93
C ARG A 221 -65.19 -1.29 7.40
N THR A 222 -65.25 -0.13 8.08
CA THR A 222 -66.40 0.46 8.84
C THR A 222 -66.59 -0.14 10.26
N GLN A 223 -66.50 0.73 11.29
CA GLN A 223 -67.08 0.64 12.66
C GLN A 223 -66.52 -0.47 13.59
N LYS A 224 -66.45 -0.38 14.93
CA LYS A 224 -66.89 0.53 16.02
C LYS A 224 -66.07 0.09 17.27
N ALA A 225 -65.60 1.02 18.10
CA ALA A 225 -66.03 1.14 19.51
C ALA A 225 -66.49 -0.16 20.21
N ASN A 226 -65.65 -0.66 21.13
CA ASN A 226 -65.99 -0.89 22.55
C ASN A 226 -64.70 -1.07 23.36
#